data_AF-A0A6I6UMJ7-F1
#
_entry.id   AF-A0A6I6UMJ7-F1
#
_cell.length_a   1.000
_cell.length_b   1.000
_cell.length_c   1.000
_cell.angle_alpha   90.00
_cell.angle_beta   90.00
_cell.angle_gamma   90.00
#
_symmetry.space_group_name_H-M   'P 1'
#
loop_
_entity.id
_entity.type
_entity.pdbx_description
1 polymer ?
#
loop_
_entity_poly.entity_id
_entity_poly.type
_entity_poly.pdbx_seq_one_letter_code
_entity_poly.pdbx_strand_id
1 'polypeptide(L)'
;MKMIKPFIIIIVISITINFVGFSEFLKSFPPTHFKTLLSILLLALWGFLGVFMGFKKEKQFLPFISGYFGIGLAACVIGYLLELLFPTILFFIIYIGPLYGITYYITDAPSLLSIVLSILLVYGVSLLGFVLPSLINNLKKV
;
A
#
# COMPACT_ATOMS: atom_id res chain seq x y z
N MET A 1 4.46 -14.32 20.71
CA MET A 1 3.65 -13.49 19.79
C MET A 1 4.19 -12.06 19.68
N LYS A 2 5.45 -11.87 19.22
CA LYS A 2 6.13 -10.54 19.18
C LYS A 2 5.86 -9.74 17.88
N MET A 3 5.18 -10.33 16.90
CA MET A 3 5.16 -9.85 15.50
C MET A 3 3.89 -9.09 15.08
N ILE A 4 2.85 -9.13 15.89
CA ILE A 4 1.59 -8.41 15.62
C ILE A 4 1.80 -6.90 15.71
N LYS A 5 2.69 -6.43 16.60
CA LYS A 5 2.92 -5.01 16.86
C LYS A 5 3.34 -4.21 15.62
N PRO A 6 4.41 -4.58 14.87
CA PRO A 6 4.81 -3.81 13.68
C PRO A 6 3.72 -3.80 12.59
N PHE A 7 2.97 -4.90 12.44
CA PHE A 7 1.86 -4.99 11.49
C PHE A 7 0.67 -4.10 11.88
N ILE A 8 0.29 -4.09 13.15
CA ILE A 8 -0.76 -3.18 13.63
C ILE A 8 -0.31 -1.73 13.45
N ILE A 9 0.93 -1.40 13.81
CA ILE A 9 1.45 -0.03 13.70
C ILE A 9 1.41 0.46 12.25
N ILE A 10 1.90 -0.33 11.29
CA ILE A 10 1.87 0.09 9.88
C ILE A 10 0.45 0.22 9.35
N ILE A 11 -0.49 -0.65 9.77
CA ILE A 11 -1.89 -0.57 9.37
C ILE A 11 -2.53 0.70 9.92
N VAL A 12 -2.33 1.01 11.20
CA VAL A 12 -2.90 2.22 11.84
C VAL A 12 -2.36 3.49 11.20
N ILE A 13 -1.04 3.54 10.92
CA ILE A 13 -0.43 4.66 10.21
C ILE A 13 -1.00 4.75 8.80
N SER A 14 -1.09 3.63 8.07
CA SER A 14 -1.66 3.59 6.73
C SER A 14 -3.08 4.15 6.72
N ILE A 15 -3.97 3.65 7.59
CA ILE A 15 -5.35 4.13 7.71
C ILE A 15 -5.40 5.64 7.96
N THR A 16 -4.55 6.14 8.86
CA THR A 16 -4.51 7.57 9.19
C THR A 16 -4.11 8.40 7.97
N ILE A 17 -3.03 8.03 7.28
CA ILE A 17 -2.58 8.73 6.08
C ILE A 17 -3.64 8.62 4.98
N ASN A 18 -4.22 7.44 4.79
CA ASN A 18 -5.27 7.16 3.81
C ASN A 18 -6.51 8.01 4.02
N PHE A 19 -6.93 8.20 5.26
CA PHE A 19 -8.04 9.06 5.60
C PHE A 19 -7.79 10.52 5.19
N VAL A 20 -6.56 11.03 5.37
CA VAL A 20 -6.20 12.40 4.95
C VAL A 20 -6.29 12.57 3.43
N GLY A 21 -5.96 11.53 2.65
CA GLY A 21 -6.00 11.55 1.18
C GLY A 21 -7.37 11.29 0.56
N PHE A 22 -8.34 10.87 1.37
CA PHE A 22 -9.59 10.28 0.88
C PHE A 22 -10.55 11.29 0.20
N SER A 23 -10.53 12.55 0.62
CA SER A 23 -11.47 13.57 0.12
C SER A 23 -11.31 13.91 -1.36
N GLU A 24 -10.10 13.88 -1.90
CA GLU A 24 -9.77 14.23 -3.28
C GLU A 24 -10.09 13.08 -4.21
N PHE A 25 -9.88 11.85 -3.73
CA PHE A 25 -10.33 10.65 -4.41
C PHE A 25 -11.85 10.71 -4.65
N LEU A 26 -12.64 11.03 -3.61
CA LEU A 26 -14.11 11.16 -3.75
C LEU A 26 -14.55 12.27 -4.71
N LYS A 27 -13.78 13.35 -4.77
CA LYS A 27 -14.11 14.52 -5.60
C LYS A 27 -13.49 14.45 -6.99
N SER A 28 -12.75 13.38 -7.30
CA SER A 28 -11.94 13.23 -8.51
C SER A 28 -11.03 14.44 -8.77
N PHE A 29 -10.54 15.06 -7.70
CA PHE A 29 -9.66 16.21 -7.80
C PHE A 29 -8.20 15.79 -7.85
N PRO A 30 -7.35 16.57 -8.55
CA PRO A 30 -5.92 16.36 -8.49
C PRO A 30 -5.45 16.42 -7.02
N PRO A 31 -4.59 15.48 -6.60
CA PRO A 31 -4.00 15.48 -5.27
C PRO A 31 -3.12 16.73 -5.09
N THR A 32 -3.16 17.34 -3.91
CA THR A 32 -2.22 18.41 -3.57
C THR A 32 -0.80 17.84 -3.37
N HIS A 33 0.23 18.68 -3.53
CA HIS A 33 1.62 18.26 -3.30
C HIS A 33 1.84 17.61 -1.93
N PHE A 34 1.15 18.08 -0.89
CA PHE A 34 1.18 17.48 0.44
C PHE A 34 0.67 16.04 0.44
N LYS A 35 -0.43 15.77 -0.28
CA LYS A 35 -1.02 14.42 -0.36
C LYS A 35 -0.16 13.48 -1.21
N THR A 36 0.45 13.98 -2.28
CA THR A 36 1.46 13.24 -3.05
C THR A 36 2.66 12.86 -2.18
N LEU A 37 3.13 13.79 -1.33
CA LEU A 37 4.20 13.49 -0.38
C LEU A 37 3.79 12.39 0.61
N LEU A 38 2.56 12.43 1.12
CA LEU A 38 2.01 11.38 1.98
C LEU A 38 1.96 10.01 1.27
N SER A 39 1.66 9.95 -0.03
CA SER A 39 1.74 8.74 -0.84
C SER A 39 3.16 8.16 -0.86
N ILE A 40 4.15 9.02 -1.11
CA ILE A 40 5.56 8.63 -1.18
C ILE A 40 6.04 8.13 0.18
N LEU A 41 5.66 8.82 1.26
CA LEU A 41 5.97 8.40 2.62
C LEU A 41 5.34 7.05 2.95
N LEU A 42 4.10 6.81 2.53
CA LEU A 42 3.44 5.53 2.73
C LEU A 42 4.16 4.39 2.00
N LEU A 43 4.56 4.59 0.74
CA LEU A 43 5.38 3.63 0.00
C LEU A 43 6.71 3.35 0.70
N ALA A 44 7.39 4.42 1.13
CA ALA A 44 8.65 4.29 1.85
C ALA A 44 8.46 3.47 3.14
N LEU A 45 7.41 3.73 3.93
CA LEU A 45 7.14 2.99 5.16
C LEU A 45 6.92 1.50 4.91
N TRP A 46 6.13 1.14 3.90
CA TRP A 46 5.91 -0.25 3.51
C TRP A 46 7.18 -0.92 2.98
N GLY A 47 7.98 -0.20 2.18
CA GLY A 47 9.29 -0.65 1.72
C GLY A 47 10.29 -0.86 2.87
N PHE A 48 10.39 0.09 3.79
CA PHE A 48 11.24 0.00 4.99
C PHE A 48 10.82 -1.15 5.89
N LEU A 49 9.51 -1.37 6.07
CA LEU A 49 9.01 -2.52 6.80
C LEU A 49 9.44 -3.83 6.11
N GLY A 50 9.33 -3.89 4.78
CA GLY A 50 9.84 -5.00 3.98
C GLY A 50 11.32 -5.27 4.25
N VAL A 51 12.18 -4.24 4.12
CA VAL A 51 13.62 -4.32 4.40
C VAL A 51 13.90 -4.82 5.81
N PHE A 52 13.23 -4.24 6.81
CA PHE A 52 13.39 -4.63 8.20
C PHE A 52 13.02 -6.11 8.44
N MET A 53 11.92 -6.57 7.86
CA MET A 53 11.48 -7.97 7.97
C MET A 53 12.41 -8.92 7.21
N GLY A 54 12.96 -8.47 6.07
CA GLY A 54 13.96 -9.20 5.29
C GLY A 54 15.26 -9.41 6.06
N PHE A 55 15.77 -8.38 6.75
CA PHE A 55 16.94 -8.51 7.63
C PHE A 55 16.73 -9.49 8.78
N LYS A 56 15.51 -9.52 9.33
CA LYS A 56 15.13 -10.49 10.37
C LYS A 56 14.79 -11.88 9.83
N LYS A 57 14.76 -12.07 8.50
CA LYS A 57 14.36 -13.30 7.81
C LYS A 57 12.97 -13.81 8.24
N GLU A 58 12.05 -12.88 8.50
CA GLU A 58 10.72 -13.20 9.01
C GLU A 58 9.80 -13.69 7.89
N LYS A 59 9.73 -15.01 7.71
CA LYS A 59 8.94 -15.63 6.64
C LYS A 59 7.44 -15.36 6.72
N GLN A 60 6.92 -15.03 7.91
CA GLN A 60 5.50 -14.68 8.09
C GLN A 60 5.13 -13.32 7.44
N PHE A 61 6.12 -12.50 7.08
CA PHE A 61 5.86 -11.23 6.38
C PHE A 61 5.20 -11.46 5.02
N LEU A 62 5.70 -12.41 4.23
CA LEU A 62 5.19 -12.70 2.89
C LEU A 62 3.69 -13.06 2.86
N PRO A 63 3.21 -14.09 3.59
CA PRO A 63 1.79 -14.40 3.61
C PRO A 63 0.95 -13.26 4.20
N PHE A 64 1.49 -12.49 5.15
CA PHE A 64 0.80 -11.31 5.67
C PHE A 64 0.60 -10.24 4.60
N ILE A 65 1.66 -9.81 3.89
CA ILE A 65 1.52 -8.76 2.89
C ILE A 65 0.70 -9.22 1.68
N SER A 66 0.86 -10.47 1.24
CA SER A 66 0.08 -11.02 0.14
C SER A 66 -1.39 -11.14 0.52
N GLY A 67 -1.69 -11.55 1.76
CA GLY A 67 -3.06 -11.57 2.28
C GLY A 67 -3.65 -10.16 2.42
N TYR A 68 -2.91 -9.23 3.01
CA TYR A 68 -3.34 -7.86 3.23
C TYR A 68 -3.69 -7.15 1.92
N PHE A 69 -2.76 -7.13 0.96
CA PHE A 69 -2.98 -6.47 -0.33
C PHE A 69 -3.90 -7.27 -1.26
N GLY A 70 -3.89 -8.61 -1.15
CA GLY A 70 -4.82 -9.47 -1.89
C GLY A 70 -6.27 -9.25 -1.49
N ILE A 71 -6.55 -9.14 -0.19
CA ILE A 71 -7.89 -8.77 0.32
C ILE A 71 -8.27 -7.38 -0.18
N GLY A 72 -7.36 -6.40 -0.10
CA GLY A 72 -7.62 -5.05 -0.62
C GLY A 72 -7.96 -5.04 -2.10
N LEU A 73 -7.22 -5.79 -2.92
CA LEU A 73 -7.43 -5.89 -4.36
C LEU A 73 -8.76 -6.58 -4.68
N ALA A 74 -9.04 -7.72 -4.06
CA ALA A 74 -10.30 -8.44 -4.24
C ALA A 74 -11.50 -7.57 -3.84
N ALA A 75 -11.40 -6.88 -2.70
CA ALA A 75 -12.43 -5.98 -2.22
C ALA A 75 -12.71 -4.82 -3.19
N CYS A 76 -11.67 -4.25 -3.81
CA CYS A 76 -11.83 -3.18 -4.81
C CYS A 76 -12.48 -3.68 -6.09
N VAL A 77 -12.06 -4.84 -6.59
CA VAL A 77 -12.65 -5.45 -7.80
C VAL A 77 -14.11 -5.81 -7.56
N ILE A 78 -14.43 -6.46 -6.43
CA ILE A 78 -15.80 -6.82 -6.07
C ILE A 78 -16.65 -5.57 -5.86
N GLY A 79 -16.14 -4.56 -5.13
CA GLY A 79 -16.84 -3.31 -4.88
C GLY A 79 -17.18 -2.56 -6.16
N TYR A 80 -16.28 -2.58 -7.14
CA TYR A 80 -16.50 -2.02 -8.47
C TYR A 80 -17.55 -2.83 -9.27
N LEU A 81 -17.42 -4.16 -9.34
CA LEU A 81 -18.32 -5.01 -10.12
C LEU A 81 -19.76 -5.04 -9.58
N LEU A 82 -19.93 -4.86 -8.26
CA LEU A 82 -21.23 -4.89 -7.60
C LEU A 82 -21.80 -3.50 -7.30
N GLU A 83 -21.15 -2.42 -7.77
CA GLU A 83 -21.54 -1.02 -7.53
C GLU A 83 -21.77 -0.68 -6.04
N LEU A 84 -21.04 -1.35 -5.15
CA LEU A 84 -21.21 -1.23 -3.70
C LEU A 84 -20.46 0.00 -3.17
N LEU A 85 -21.15 1.13 -3.10
CA LEU A 85 -20.55 2.43 -2.75
C LEU A 85 -19.94 2.46 -1.32
N PHE A 86 -20.65 1.93 -0.33
CA PHE A 86 -20.24 2.00 1.09
C PHE A 86 -19.04 1.11 1.46
N PRO A 87 -19.01 -0.18 1.09
CA PRO A 87 -17.84 -1.04 1.33
C PRO A 87 -16.59 -0.48 0.65
N THR A 88 -16.77 -0.01 -0.58
CA THR A 88 -15.71 0.59 -1.40
C THR A 88 -15.02 1.75 -0.69
N ILE A 89 -15.77 2.65 -0.03
CA ILE A 89 -15.23 3.75 0.79
C ILE A 89 -14.34 3.23 1.92
N LEU A 90 -14.80 2.23 2.68
CA LEU A 90 -14.02 1.68 3.79
C LEU A 90 -12.72 1.04 3.30
N PHE A 91 -12.77 0.33 2.16
CA PHE A 91 -11.59 -0.25 1.55
C PHE A 91 -10.59 0.80 1.05
N PHE A 92 -11.07 1.93 0.52
CA PHE A 92 -10.19 3.04 0.17
C PHE A 92 -9.40 3.57 1.36
N ILE A 93 -10.07 3.74 2.50
CA ILE A 93 -9.44 4.22 3.73
C ILE A 93 -8.45 3.18 4.27
N ILE A 94 -8.70 1.88 4.12
CA ILE A 94 -7.79 0.87 4.65
C ILE A 94 -6.59 0.64 3.71
N TYR A 95 -6.77 0.71 2.39
CA TYR A 95 -5.80 0.18 1.44
C TYR A 95 -5.20 1.20 0.46
N ILE A 96 -5.87 2.32 0.13
CA ILE A 96 -5.56 3.06 -1.11
C ILE A 96 -5.45 4.59 -0.97
N GLY A 97 -6.07 5.21 0.05
CA GLY A 97 -6.33 6.66 0.10
C GLY A 97 -5.24 7.63 -0.44
N PRO A 98 -3.97 7.58 0.02
CA PRO A 98 -2.91 8.50 -0.38
C PRO A 98 -2.24 7.99 -1.63
N LEU A 99 -2.23 6.68 -1.90
CA LEU A 99 -1.56 6.11 -3.07
C LEU A 99 -2.19 6.58 -4.38
N TYR A 100 -3.47 6.98 -4.30
CA TYR A 100 -4.12 7.77 -5.34
C TYR A 100 -3.25 8.92 -5.83
N GLY A 101 -2.55 9.61 -4.92
CA GLY A 101 -1.66 10.72 -5.23
C GLY A 101 -0.61 10.41 -6.29
N ILE A 102 0.01 9.22 -6.22
CA ILE A 102 1.03 8.78 -7.19
C ILE A 102 0.37 8.27 -8.46
N THR A 103 -0.69 7.48 -8.33
CA THR A 103 -1.34 6.90 -9.52
C THR A 103 -2.11 7.91 -10.34
N TYR A 104 -2.53 9.04 -9.76
CA TYR A 104 -3.10 10.15 -10.50
C TYR A 104 -2.14 10.65 -11.58
N TYR A 105 -0.83 10.76 -11.28
CA TYR A 105 0.18 11.16 -12.27
C TYR A 105 0.50 10.07 -13.31
N ILE A 106 -0.03 8.84 -13.14
CA ILE A 106 0.17 7.72 -14.07
C ILE A 106 -1.03 7.58 -15.00
N THR A 107 -2.25 7.82 -14.50
CA THR A 107 -3.50 7.52 -15.22
C THR A 107 -4.39 8.74 -15.46
N ASP A 108 -3.96 9.94 -15.08
CA ASP A 108 -4.63 11.25 -15.21
C ASP A 108 -6.02 11.41 -14.54
N ALA A 109 -6.69 10.32 -14.16
CA ALA A 109 -7.99 10.31 -13.51
C ALA A 109 -8.12 9.11 -12.54
N PRO A 110 -9.01 9.20 -11.53
CA PRO A 110 -9.37 8.05 -10.70
C PRO A 110 -10.12 7.01 -11.54
N SER A 111 -9.54 5.81 -11.65
CA SER A 111 -10.16 4.66 -12.31
C SER A 111 -9.86 3.38 -11.54
N LEU A 112 -10.60 2.30 -11.81
CA LEU A 112 -10.29 0.98 -11.24
C LEU A 112 -8.82 0.59 -11.52
N LEU A 113 -8.31 0.92 -12.71
CA LEU A 113 -6.92 0.68 -13.07
C LEU A 113 -5.96 1.43 -12.14
N SER A 114 -6.18 2.71 -11.87
CA SER A 114 -5.37 3.53 -10.95
C SER A 114 -5.31 2.92 -9.55
N ILE A 115 -6.43 2.36 -9.11
CA ILE A 115 -6.58 1.75 -7.79
C ILE A 115 -5.83 0.42 -7.71
N VAL A 116 -5.98 -0.42 -8.72
CA VAL A 116 -5.25 -1.69 -8.84
C VAL A 116 -3.74 -1.42 -8.91
N LEU A 117 -3.31 -0.44 -9.71
CA LEU A 117 -1.91 -0.04 -9.80
C LEU A 117 -1.37 0.46 -8.46
N SER A 118 -2.15 1.24 -7.70
CA SER A 118 -1.76 1.69 -6.35
C SER A 118 -1.43 0.54 -5.42
N ILE A 119 -2.31 -0.46 -5.36
CA ILE A 119 -2.13 -1.64 -4.51
C ILE A 119 -0.90 -2.44 -4.97
N LEU A 120 -0.78 -2.70 -6.28
CA LEU A 120 0.32 -3.48 -6.84
C LEU A 120 1.67 -2.78 -6.63
N LEU A 121 1.71 -1.45 -6.70
CA LEU A 121 2.92 -0.67 -6.48
C LEU A 121 3.41 -0.81 -5.03
N VAL A 122 2.53 -0.67 -4.03
CA VAL A 122 2.92 -0.84 -2.62
C VAL A 122 3.33 -2.27 -2.33
N TYR A 123 2.57 -3.23 -2.86
CA TYR A 123 2.90 -4.64 -2.72
C TYR A 123 4.27 -4.95 -3.32
N GLY A 124 4.54 -4.46 -4.53
CA GLY A 124 5.84 -4.58 -5.19
C GLY A 124 6.97 -3.96 -4.39
N VAL A 125 6.80 -2.73 -3.90
CA VAL A 125 7.78 -2.04 -3.04
C VAL A 125 8.02 -2.82 -1.74
N SER A 126 6.98 -3.37 -1.13
CA SER A 126 7.10 -4.19 0.09
C SER A 126 7.88 -5.48 -0.16
N LEU A 127 7.61 -6.16 -1.28
CA LEU A 127 8.33 -7.36 -1.70
C LEU A 127 9.80 -7.07 -2.02
N LEU A 128 10.06 -6.04 -2.82
CA LEU A 128 11.42 -5.61 -3.14
C LEU A 128 12.20 -5.27 -1.88
N GLY A 129 11.57 -4.55 -0.96
CA GLY A 129 12.14 -4.28 0.35
C GLY A 129 12.53 -5.57 1.09
N PHE A 130 11.65 -6.56 1.14
CA PHE A 130 11.92 -7.84 1.80
C PHE A 130 13.07 -8.64 1.16
N VAL A 131 13.18 -8.62 -0.16
CA VAL A 131 14.22 -9.36 -0.89
C VAL A 131 15.58 -8.65 -0.83
N LEU A 132 15.60 -7.33 -0.74
CA LEU A 132 16.81 -6.51 -0.80
C LEU A 132 17.93 -6.93 0.18
N PRO A 133 17.67 -7.21 1.48
CA PRO A 133 18.68 -7.71 2.41
C PRO A 133 19.35 -9.01 1.96
N SER A 134 18.61 -9.92 1.32
CA SER A 134 19.16 -11.18 0.82
C SER A 134 20.11 -10.96 -0.36
N LEU A 135 19.77 -10.04 -1.26
CA LEU A 135 20.63 -9.64 -2.39
C LEU A 135 21.93 -9.01 -1.89
N ILE A 136 21.84 -8.08 -0.94
CA ILE A 136 23.01 -7.42 -0.33
C ILE A 136 23.94 -8.45 0.33
N ASN A 137 23.38 -9.41 1.05
CA ASN A 137 24.18 -10.44 1.74
C ASN A 137 24.85 -11.42 0.76
N ASN A 138 24.23 -11.69 -0.39
CA ASN A 138 24.84 -12.52 -1.44
C ASN A 138 25.97 -11.79 -2.15
N LEU A 139 25.82 -10.49 -2.41
CA LEU A 139 26.88 -9.67 -3.02
C LEU A 139 28.14 -9.57 -2.15
N LYS A 140 28.00 -9.59 -0.81
CA LYS A 140 29.13 -9.59 0.13
C LYS A 140 29.90 -10.91 0.20
N LYS A 141 29.36 -11.99 -0.37
CA LYS A 141 29.98 -13.33 -0.36
C LYS A 141 30.77 -13.64 -1.62
N VAL A 142 30.68 -12.77 -2.63
CA VAL A 142 31.48 -12.79 -3.86
C VAL A 142 32.68 -11.88 -3.66
#